data_AF-A0A1Y6G0B9-F1
#
_entry.id   AF-A0A1Y6G0B9-F1
#
_cell.length_a   1.000
_cell.length_b   1.000
_cell.length_c   1.000
_cell.angle_alpha   90.00
_cell.angle_beta   90.00
_cell.angle_gamma   90.00
#
_symmetry.space_group_name_H-M   'P 1'
#
loop_
_entity.id
_entity.type
_entity.pdbx_description
1 polymer ?
#
loop_
_entity_poly.entity_id
_entity_poly.type
_entity_poly.pdbx_seq_one_letter_code
_entity_poly.pdbx_strand_id
1 'polypeptide(L)'
;MKKEQKALFKEIEKIQEKAMRELAKEFGLKKRSICLFKKVGEFFVEGVYSTNHTDDNEISISMTCSIKPFSYDDLFWEIFDMKENAKEPISLRAIGAFVAPIYTIKEIKIVENSLENIEDDIRQTVIGFIDTYDTFIKSIDNVDNFNEFILQQSNFLYEDLIKMLADIQSGSFNNALNRAKELISKGDTGYLQNGNKGIYEYIVEYCEKKHNIH
;
A
#
# COMPACT_ATOMS: atom_id res chain seq x y z
N MET A 1 3.91 7.18 -29.70
CA MET A 1 2.66 7.96 -29.51
C MET A 1 2.67 9.22 -30.36
N LYS A 2 1.64 9.40 -31.22
CA LYS A 2 1.48 10.58 -32.09
C LYS A 2 1.08 11.83 -31.26
N LYS A 3 1.29 13.03 -31.82
CA LYS A 3 1.01 14.32 -31.13
C LYS A 3 -0.44 14.44 -30.64
N GLU A 4 -1.40 13.95 -31.42
CA GLU A 4 -2.83 13.96 -31.12
C GLU A 4 -3.19 13.00 -29.97
N GLN A 5 -2.65 11.77 -29.99
CA GLN A 5 -2.80 10.81 -28.89
C GLN A 5 -2.25 11.36 -27.56
N LYS A 6 -1.13 12.08 -27.60
CA LYS A 6 -0.56 12.74 -26.41
C LYS A 6 -1.45 13.86 -25.86
N ALA A 7 -2.20 14.55 -26.72
CA ALA A 7 -3.12 15.60 -26.29
C ALA A 7 -4.36 15.00 -25.61
N LEU A 8 -4.93 13.94 -26.21
CA LEU A 8 -6.03 13.17 -25.66
C LEU A 8 -5.69 12.58 -24.29
N PHE A 9 -4.49 11.98 -24.16
CA PHE A 9 -4.01 11.45 -22.89
C PHE A 9 -4.02 12.48 -21.76
N LYS A 10 -3.49 13.68 -22.04
CA LYS A 10 -3.47 14.78 -21.07
C LYS A 10 -4.85 15.31 -20.70
N GLU A 11 -5.81 15.19 -21.61
CA GLU A 11 -7.19 15.57 -21.34
C GLU A 11 -7.83 14.57 -20.35
N ILE A 12 -7.59 13.29 -20.56
CA ILE A 12 -8.08 12.21 -19.69
C ILE A 12 -7.47 12.30 -18.30
N GLU A 13 -6.15 12.52 -18.20
CA GLU A 13 -5.48 12.76 -16.91
C GLU A 13 -6.12 13.93 -16.14
N LYS A 14 -6.55 14.99 -16.84
CA LYS A 14 -7.24 16.13 -16.21
C LYS A 14 -8.65 15.77 -15.74
N ILE A 15 -9.40 15.03 -16.55
CA ILE A 15 -10.74 14.54 -16.19
C ILE A 15 -10.63 13.65 -14.95
N GLN A 16 -9.72 12.66 -14.98
CA GLN A 16 -9.46 11.76 -13.86
C GLN A 16 -9.02 12.52 -12.60
N GLU A 17 -8.08 13.46 -12.71
CA GLU A 17 -7.60 14.23 -11.55
C GLU A 17 -8.70 15.12 -10.94
N LYS A 18 -9.61 15.65 -11.75
CA LYS A 18 -10.79 16.39 -11.27
C LYS A 18 -11.77 15.44 -10.58
N ALA A 19 -12.20 14.38 -11.25
CA ALA A 19 -13.15 13.40 -10.74
C ALA A 19 -12.66 12.77 -9.43
N MET A 20 -11.40 12.31 -9.37
CA MET A 20 -10.81 11.74 -8.15
C MET A 20 -10.82 12.72 -6.97
N ARG A 21 -10.64 14.03 -7.20
CA ARG A 21 -10.72 15.04 -6.14
C ARG A 21 -12.16 15.24 -5.63
N GLU A 22 -13.14 15.19 -6.52
CA GLU A 22 -14.55 15.34 -6.18
C GLU A 22 -15.06 14.10 -5.44
N LEU A 23 -14.78 12.91 -5.96
CA LEU A 23 -15.13 11.63 -5.35
C LEU A 23 -14.43 11.42 -4.01
N ALA A 24 -13.17 11.84 -3.86
CA ALA A 24 -12.49 11.78 -2.57
C ALA A 24 -13.25 12.57 -1.50
N LYS A 25 -13.74 13.77 -1.83
CA LYS A 25 -14.56 14.56 -0.90
C LYS A 25 -15.90 13.89 -0.63
N GLU A 26 -16.57 13.42 -1.69
CA GLU A 26 -17.87 12.78 -1.61
C GLU A 26 -17.87 11.57 -0.67
N PHE A 27 -16.89 10.67 -0.82
CA PHE A 27 -16.78 9.45 -0.02
C PHE A 27 -15.94 9.61 1.26
N GLY A 28 -15.54 10.84 1.58
CA GLY A 28 -14.73 11.14 2.77
C GLY A 28 -13.37 10.42 2.78
N LEU A 29 -12.74 10.27 1.61
CA LEU A 29 -11.37 9.82 1.41
C LEU A 29 -10.41 11.02 1.40
N LYS A 30 -9.13 10.78 1.62
CA LYS A 30 -8.06 11.76 1.37
C LYS A 30 -7.41 11.46 0.02
N LYS A 31 -6.89 12.49 -0.64
CA LYS A 31 -6.17 12.37 -1.91
C LYS A 31 -4.81 13.05 -1.83
N ARG A 32 -3.79 12.38 -2.37
CA ARG A 32 -2.46 12.97 -2.62
C ARG A 32 -1.83 12.28 -3.81
N SER A 33 -1.36 13.04 -4.80
CA SER A 33 -0.87 12.47 -6.06
C SER A 33 -1.93 11.54 -6.67
N ILE A 34 -1.51 10.40 -7.22
CA ILE A 34 -2.33 9.31 -7.76
C ILE A 34 -2.93 8.36 -6.70
N CYS A 35 -2.95 8.76 -5.43
CA CYS A 35 -3.37 7.91 -4.34
C CYS A 35 -4.61 8.49 -3.63
N LEU A 36 -5.63 7.64 -3.46
CA LEU A 36 -6.74 7.83 -2.54
C LEU A 36 -6.48 6.99 -1.29
N PHE A 37 -6.71 7.53 -0.09
CA PHE A 37 -6.41 6.78 1.13
C PHE A 37 -7.26 7.24 2.31
N LYS A 38 -7.41 6.37 3.31
CA LYS A 38 -8.15 6.64 4.54
C LYS A 38 -7.71 5.69 5.67
N LYS A 39 -7.90 6.13 6.92
CA LYS A 39 -7.91 5.23 8.08
C LYS A 39 -9.34 4.73 8.32
N VAL A 40 -9.54 3.42 8.34
CA VAL A 40 -10.82 2.76 8.60
C VAL A 40 -10.64 1.80 9.77
N GLY A 41 -11.19 2.16 10.93
CA GLY A 41 -10.92 1.42 12.17
C GLY A 41 -9.42 1.36 12.48
N GLU A 42 -8.89 0.15 12.62
CA GLU A 42 -7.47 -0.12 12.87
C GLU A 42 -6.62 -0.20 11.59
N PHE A 43 -7.23 -0.08 10.41
CA PHE A 43 -6.57 -0.28 9.12
C PHE A 43 -6.32 1.03 8.39
N PHE A 44 -5.26 1.03 7.58
CA PHE A 44 -4.99 2.01 6.55
C PHE A 44 -5.27 1.38 5.19
N VAL A 45 -6.09 2.05 4.39
CA VAL A 45 -6.47 1.61 3.04
C VAL A 45 -5.99 2.62 2.03
N GLU A 46 -5.51 2.15 0.89
CA GLU A 46 -5.15 3.01 -0.24
C GLU A 46 -5.57 2.42 -1.58
N GLY A 47 -5.91 3.31 -2.49
CA GLY A 47 -6.22 3.04 -3.89
C GLY A 47 -5.26 3.85 -4.76
N VAL A 48 -4.29 3.18 -5.37
CA VAL A 48 -3.36 3.81 -6.32
C VAL A 48 -3.93 3.65 -7.71
N TYR A 49 -4.32 4.76 -8.33
CA TYR A 49 -4.94 4.75 -9.65
C TYR A 49 -3.96 5.09 -10.76
N SER A 50 -4.22 4.54 -11.94
CA SER A 50 -3.48 4.88 -13.15
C SER A 50 -4.40 4.90 -14.37
N THR A 51 -3.98 5.62 -15.40
CA THR A 51 -4.60 5.55 -16.72
C THR A 51 -3.54 5.17 -17.73
N ASN A 52 -3.80 4.11 -18.51
CA ASN A 52 -2.93 3.70 -19.60
C ASN A 52 -3.69 3.76 -20.92
N HIS A 53 -2.95 3.99 -21.99
CA HIS A 53 -3.45 3.92 -23.36
C HIS A 53 -2.69 2.88 -24.14
N THR A 54 -3.41 2.08 -24.91
CA THR A 54 -2.81 1.15 -25.87
C THR A 54 -2.70 1.80 -27.24
N ASP A 55 -1.89 1.19 -28.13
CA ASP A 55 -1.76 1.63 -29.51
C ASP A 55 -3.07 1.45 -30.31
N ASP A 56 -4.01 0.64 -29.81
CA ASP A 56 -5.33 0.36 -30.40
C ASP A 56 -6.42 1.36 -29.98
N ASN A 57 -6.03 2.52 -29.43
CA ASN A 57 -6.91 3.54 -28.85
C ASN A 57 -7.73 3.09 -27.63
N GLU A 58 -7.40 1.95 -27.02
CA GLU A 58 -8.02 1.57 -25.75
C GLU A 58 -7.50 2.46 -24.62
N ILE A 59 -8.39 2.77 -23.70
CA ILE A 59 -8.15 3.54 -22.48
C ILE A 59 -8.41 2.58 -21.35
N SER A 60 -7.44 2.38 -20.47
CA SER A 60 -7.65 1.62 -19.25
C SER A 60 -7.53 2.51 -18.03
N ILE A 61 -8.53 2.44 -17.16
CA ILE A 61 -8.47 2.99 -15.81
C ILE A 61 -8.25 1.81 -14.88
N SER A 62 -7.20 1.88 -14.08
CA SER A 62 -6.94 0.87 -13.06
C SER A 62 -6.79 1.47 -11.68
N MET A 63 -7.07 0.67 -10.66
CA MET A 63 -6.81 1.00 -9.27
C MET A 63 -6.33 -0.25 -8.51
N THR A 64 -5.12 -0.17 -7.98
CA THR A 64 -4.60 -1.16 -7.04
C THR A 64 -5.16 -0.85 -5.66
N CYS A 65 -5.93 -1.79 -5.10
CA CYS A 65 -6.56 -1.66 -3.80
C CYS A 65 -5.71 -2.38 -2.75
N SER A 66 -5.21 -1.64 -1.76
CA SER A 66 -4.24 -2.15 -0.79
C SER A 66 -4.62 -1.79 0.65
N ILE A 67 -4.16 -2.61 1.60
CA ILE A 67 -4.46 -2.47 3.02
C ILE A 67 -3.25 -2.88 3.88
N LYS A 68 -3.10 -2.20 5.02
CA LYS A 68 -2.23 -2.61 6.14
C LYS A 68 -2.86 -2.19 7.47
N PRO A 69 -2.52 -2.84 8.59
CA PRO A 69 -2.78 -2.26 9.90
C PRO A 69 -2.18 -0.86 9.97
N PHE A 70 -2.93 0.10 10.50
CA PHE A 70 -2.49 1.48 10.61
C PHE A 70 -1.21 1.59 11.45
N SER A 71 -1.06 0.70 12.44
CA SER A 71 0.11 0.58 13.31
C SER A 71 1.38 0.11 12.60
N TYR A 72 1.29 -0.49 11.41
CA TYR A 72 2.48 -1.01 10.71
C TYR A 72 3.49 0.09 10.40
N ASP A 73 3.05 1.29 10.00
CA ASP A 73 3.98 2.39 9.76
C ASP A 73 4.69 2.85 11.03
N ASP A 74 3.98 2.90 12.15
CA ASP A 74 4.58 3.30 13.44
C ASP A 74 5.61 2.27 13.89
N LEU A 75 5.28 0.97 13.78
CA LEU A 75 6.20 -0.13 14.06
C LEU A 75 7.42 -0.11 13.12
N PHE A 76 7.19 0.06 11.82
CA PHE A 76 8.25 0.14 10.82
C PHE A 76 9.18 1.33 11.11
N TRP A 77 8.64 2.51 11.42
CA TRP A 77 9.43 3.68 11.76
C TRP A 77 10.16 3.53 13.10
N GLU A 78 9.62 2.81 14.07
CA GLU A 78 10.35 2.46 15.29
C GLU A 78 11.54 1.54 14.98
N ILE A 79 11.33 0.48 14.19
CA ILE A 79 12.38 -0.46 13.79
C ILE A 79 13.48 0.25 13.00
N PHE A 80 13.09 1.14 12.10
CA PHE A 80 13.99 1.75 11.12
C PHE A 80 14.61 3.09 11.58
N ASP A 81 14.56 3.38 12.89
CA ASP A 81 15.08 4.59 13.54
C ASP A 81 14.49 5.91 12.97
N MET A 82 13.21 5.90 12.62
CA MET A 82 12.45 7.00 12.00
C MET A 82 11.18 7.40 12.76
N LYS A 83 11.08 7.08 14.07
CA LYS A 83 9.88 7.28 14.89
C LYS A 83 9.22 8.68 14.82
N GLU A 84 9.99 9.72 14.50
CA GLU A 84 9.47 11.09 14.36
C GLU A 84 8.46 11.22 13.21
N ASN A 85 8.54 10.34 12.20
CA ASN A 85 7.57 10.27 11.10
C ASN A 85 6.13 10.01 11.58
N ALA A 86 5.94 9.44 12.77
CA ALA A 86 4.61 9.26 13.37
C ALA A 86 3.87 10.59 13.60
N LYS A 87 4.60 11.72 13.69
CA LYS A 87 4.04 13.07 13.86
C LYS A 87 3.68 13.74 12.55
N GLU A 88 4.12 13.19 11.43
CA GLU A 88 3.89 13.77 10.11
C GLU A 88 2.42 13.59 9.66
N PRO A 89 1.96 14.39 8.68
CA PRO A 89 0.61 14.24 8.14
C PRO A 89 0.37 12.81 7.64
N ILE A 90 -0.84 12.29 7.85
CA ILE A 90 -1.24 10.93 7.42
C ILE A 90 -0.93 10.60 5.94
N SER A 91 -0.83 11.62 5.07
CA SER A 91 -0.41 11.41 3.69
C SER A 91 0.99 10.82 3.55
N LEU A 92 1.87 11.00 4.54
CA LEU A 92 3.19 10.36 4.54
C LEU A 92 3.05 8.83 4.47
N ARG A 93 2.05 8.23 5.12
CA ARG A 93 1.79 6.78 5.09
C ARG A 93 1.39 6.24 3.71
N ALA A 94 0.87 7.11 2.84
CA ALA A 94 0.45 6.79 1.47
C ALA A 94 1.52 7.07 0.40
N ILE A 95 2.31 8.13 0.57
CA ILE A 95 3.23 8.61 -0.49
C ILE A 95 4.70 8.72 -0.05
N GLY A 96 5.00 8.33 1.19
CA GLY A 96 6.35 8.36 1.73
C GLY A 96 7.24 7.31 1.11
N ALA A 97 8.53 7.64 0.91
CA ALA A 97 9.51 6.67 0.41
C ALA A 97 9.89 5.62 1.47
N PHE A 98 9.83 5.99 2.75
CA PHE A 98 10.13 5.12 3.88
C PHE A 98 8.86 4.90 4.69
N VAL A 99 8.01 3.98 4.24
CA VAL A 99 6.77 3.57 4.91
C VAL A 99 6.71 2.05 4.95
N ALA A 100 5.91 1.50 5.88
CA ALA A 100 5.68 0.07 5.90
C ALA A 100 5.06 -0.39 4.58
N PRO A 101 5.51 -1.54 4.03
CA PRO A 101 4.89 -2.13 2.86
C PRO A 101 3.42 -2.46 3.14
N ILE A 102 2.63 -2.53 2.08
CA ILE A 102 1.19 -2.68 2.12
C ILE A 102 0.76 -3.89 1.30
N TYR A 103 -0.26 -4.61 1.76
CA TYR A 103 -0.76 -5.79 1.08
C TYR A 103 -1.80 -5.40 0.02
N THR A 104 -1.61 -5.85 -1.22
CA THR A 104 -2.58 -5.66 -2.31
C THR A 104 -3.71 -6.68 -2.18
N ILE A 105 -4.94 -6.21 -2.00
CA ILE A 105 -6.14 -7.05 -1.96
C ILE A 105 -6.50 -7.48 -3.39
N LYS A 106 -6.58 -6.51 -4.31
CA LYS A 106 -6.93 -6.74 -5.71
C LYS A 106 -6.57 -5.55 -6.59
N GLU A 107 -6.58 -5.77 -7.91
CA GLU A 107 -6.57 -4.71 -8.92
C GLU A 107 -7.95 -4.60 -9.57
N ILE A 108 -8.46 -3.38 -9.69
CA ILE A 108 -9.64 -3.06 -10.50
C ILE A 108 -9.12 -2.52 -11.82
N LYS A 109 -9.65 -3.00 -12.95
CA LYS A 109 -9.32 -2.51 -14.28
C LYS A 109 -10.56 -2.45 -15.16
N ILE A 110 -10.84 -1.26 -15.70
CA ILE A 110 -11.86 -1.01 -16.71
C ILE A 110 -11.14 -0.64 -18.01
N VAL A 111 -11.55 -1.22 -19.13
CA VAL A 111 -10.96 -0.98 -20.46
C VAL A 111 -12.06 -0.50 -21.40
N GLU A 112 -11.86 0.67 -21.98
CA GLU A 112 -12.81 1.35 -22.85
C GLU A 112 -12.20 1.72 -24.19
N ASN A 113 -13.05 1.80 -25.21
CA ASN A 113 -12.66 2.26 -26.55
C ASN A 113 -13.10 3.71 -26.83
N SER A 114 -13.70 4.39 -25.85
CA SER A 114 -14.22 5.75 -25.98
C SER A 114 -14.15 6.52 -24.68
N LEU A 115 -14.38 7.84 -24.73
CA LEU A 115 -14.46 8.72 -23.57
C LEU A 115 -15.88 8.96 -23.05
N GLU A 116 -16.89 8.38 -23.68
CA GLU A 116 -18.29 8.71 -23.41
C GLU A 116 -18.67 8.47 -21.93
N ASN A 117 -18.13 7.39 -21.34
CA ASN A 117 -18.46 6.96 -19.97
C ASN A 117 -17.32 7.14 -18.97
N ILE A 118 -16.26 7.86 -19.33
CA ILE A 118 -15.01 7.89 -18.53
C ILE A 118 -15.22 8.34 -17.09
N GLU A 119 -16.10 9.32 -16.84
CA GLU A 119 -16.40 9.81 -15.50
C GLU A 119 -17.16 8.77 -14.66
N ASP A 120 -18.09 8.05 -15.27
CA ASP A 120 -18.82 6.95 -14.64
C ASP A 120 -17.88 5.78 -14.33
N ASP A 121 -16.95 5.44 -15.22
CA ASP A 121 -15.95 4.38 -15.00
C ASP A 121 -14.99 4.73 -13.87
N ILE A 122 -14.54 5.99 -13.81
CA ILE A 122 -13.75 6.51 -12.68
C ILE A 122 -14.54 6.35 -11.38
N ARG A 123 -15.83 6.71 -11.38
CA ARG A 123 -16.70 6.59 -10.22
C ARG A 123 -16.89 5.13 -9.79
N GLN A 124 -17.16 4.23 -10.73
CA GLN A 124 -17.27 2.80 -10.45
C GLN A 124 -15.97 2.21 -9.91
N THR A 125 -14.82 2.69 -10.38
CA THR A 125 -13.51 2.28 -9.85
C THR A 125 -13.35 2.69 -8.38
N VAL A 126 -13.76 3.92 -8.01
CA VAL A 126 -13.72 4.39 -6.61
C VAL A 126 -14.71 3.64 -5.73
N ILE A 127 -15.94 3.39 -6.21
CA ILE A 127 -16.93 2.57 -5.48
C ILE A 127 -16.39 1.16 -5.28
N GLY A 128 -15.85 0.54 -6.32
CA GLY A 128 -15.24 -0.78 -6.25
C GLY A 128 -14.07 -0.84 -5.26
N PHE A 129 -13.26 0.22 -5.14
CA PHE A 129 -12.22 0.32 -4.11
C PHE A 129 -12.82 0.34 -2.71
N ILE A 130 -13.88 1.12 -2.49
CA ILE A 130 -14.59 1.19 -1.21
C ILE A 130 -15.16 -0.17 -0.82
N ASP A 131 -15.91 -0.80 -1.71
CA ASP A 131 -16.51 -2.11 -1.48
C ASP A 131 -15.44 -3.18 -1.19
N THR A 132 -14.28 -3.07 -1.85
CA THR A 132 -13.16 -3.99 -1.65
C THR A 132 -12.62 -3.92 -0.24
N TYR A 133 -12.23 -2.72 0.22
CA TYR A 133 -11.62 -2.63 1.54
C TYR A 133 -12.66 -2.87 2.64
N ASP A 134 -13.92 -2.46 2.45
CA ASP A 134 -14.98 -2.72 3.42
C ASP A 134 -15.27 -4.21 3.57
N THR A 135 -15.34 -4.93 2.45
CA THR A 135 -15.54 -6.39 2.46
C THR A 135 -14.36 -7.11 3.10
N PHE A 136 -13.14 -6.70 2.76
CA PHE A 136 -11.93 -7.30 3.32
C PHE A 136 -11.84 -7.05 4.83
N ILE A 137 -12.03 -5.81 5.29
CA ILE A 137 -12.02 -5.47 6.72
C ILE A 137 -13.10 -6.25 7.47
N LYS A 138 -14.31 -6.40 6.93
CA LYS A 138 -15.37 -7.21 7.55
C LYS A 138 -15.00 -8.69 7.63
N SER A 139 -14.28 -9.22 6.65
CA SER A 139 -13.86 -10.63 6.64
C SER A 139 -12.74 -10.91 7.62
N ILE A 140 -11.84 -9.94 7.82
CA ILE A 140 -10.69 -10.09 8.71
C ILE A 140 -11.00 -9.65 10.14
N ASP A 141 -11.97 -8.76 10.34
CA ASP A 141 -12.44 -8.21 11.61
C ASP A 141 -11.42 -7.32 12.35
N ASN A 142 -10.22 -7.83 12.65
CA ASN A 142 -9.23 -7.15 13.48
C ASN A 142 -7.78 -7.41 13.00
N VAL A 143 -6.82 -6.72 13.63
CA VAL A 143 -5.40 -6.78 13.22
C VAL A 143 -4.76 -8.14 13.48
N ASP A 144 -5.13 -8.85 14.56
CA ASP A 144 -4.56 -10.17 14.85
C ASP A 144 -4.91 -11.18 13.75
N ASN A 145 -6.18 -11.21 13.35
CA ASN A 145 -6.64 -12.00 12.22
C ASN A 145 -5.94 -11.59 10.91
N PHE A 146 -5.68 -10.29 10.69
CA PHE A 146 -4.94 -9.83 9.52
C PHE A 146 -3.51 -10.39 9.52
N ASN A 147 -2.83 -10.37 10.66
CA ASN A 147 -1.49 -10.92 10.78
C ASN A 147 -1.49 -12.43 10.48
N GLU A 148 -2.44 -13.18 11.03
CA GLU A 148 -2.62 -14.61 10.74
C GLU A 148 -2.87 -14.87 9.24
N PHE A 149 -3.74 -14.07 8.62
CA PHE A 149 -4.02 -14.15 7.19
C PHE A 149 -2.75 -13.94 6.35
N ILE A 150 -1.99 -12.88 6.63
CA ILE A 150 -0.76 -12.54 5.91
C ILE A 150 0.30 -13.63 6.04
N LEU A 151 0.46 -14.21 7.23
CA LEU A 151 1.43 -15.28 7.46
C LEU A 151 1.13 -16.52 6.60
N GLN A 152 -0.14 -16.75 6.24
CA GLN A 152 -0.58 -17.85 5.39
C GLN A 152 -0.52 -17.54 3.88
N GLN A 153 -0.44 -16.27 3.48
CA GLN A 153 -0.33 -15.88 2.07
C GLN A 153 1.09 -16.09 1.52
N SER A 154 1.23 -16.15 0.20
CA SER A 154 2.53 -16.18 -0.48
C SER A 154 2.46 -15.51 -1.86
N ASN A 155 3.62 -15.23 -2.45
CA ASN A 155 3.78 -14.64 -3.78
C ASN A 155 3.21 -13.22 -3.91
N PHE A 156 3.42 -12.39 -2.89
CA PHE A 156 3.05 -10.97 -2.94
C PHE A 156 4.26 -10.06 -2.73
N LEU A 157 4.14 -8.81 -3.18
CA LEU A 157 5.21 -7.84 -3.13
C LEU A 157 5.61 -7.55 -1.68
N TYR A 158 6.92 -7.54 -1.40
CA TYR A 158 7.48 -7.34 -0.06
C TYR A 158 7.01 -8.35 0.99
N GLU A 159 6.68 -9.58 0.56
CA GLU A 159 6.18 -10.66 1.41
C GLU A 159 6.96 -10.80 2.71
N ASP A 160 8.29 -10.92 2.64
CA ASP A 160 9.11 -11.14 3.83
C ASP A 160 9.01 -9.98 4.83
N LEU A 161 9.06 -8.73 4.37
CA LEU A 161 8.96 -7.58 5.27
C LEU A 161 7.57 -7.47 5.91
N ILE A 162 6.50 -7.67 5.14
CA ILE A 162 5.12 -7.65 5.67
C ILE A 162 4.94 -8.78 6.71
N LYS A 163 5.46 -9.99 6.43
CA LYS A 163 5.41 -11.11 7.39
C LYS A 163 6.22 -10.85 8.65
N MET A 164 7.40 -10.23 8.55
CA MET A 164 8.18 -9.86 9.74
C MET A 164 7.45 -8.82 10.59
N LEU A 165 6.79 -7.83 9.98
CA LEU A 165 5.96 -6.86 10.72
C LEU A 165 4.78 -7.55 11.41
N ALA A 166 4.14 -8.51 10.75
CA ALA A 166 3.07 -9.32 11.34
C ALA A 166 3.57 -10.14 12.54
N ASP A 167 4.68 -10.86 12.38
CA ASP A 167 5.32 -11.63 13.45
C ASP A 167 5.68 -10.72 14.64
N ILE A 168 6.31 -9.57 14.40
CA ILE A 168 6.69 -8.62 15.46
C ILE A 168 5.46 -8.05 16.16
N GLN A 169 4.42 -7.65 15.43
CA GLN A 169 3.19 -7.13 16.02
C GLN A 169 2.47 -8.19 16.87
N SER A 170 2.50 -9.47 16.45
CA SER A 170 1.96 -10.60 17.20
C SER A 170 2.88 -11.12 18.32
N GLY A 171 4.04 -10.48 18.56
CA GLY A 171 5.00 -10.86 19.61
C GLY A 171 5.91 -12.05 19.26
N SER A 172 5.82 -12.57 18.03
CA SER A 172 6.63 -13.67 17.51
C SER A 172 8.02 -13.22 17.03
N PHE A 173 8.77 -12.50 17.88
CA PHE A 173 10.07 -11.90 17.52
C PHE A 173 11.08 -12.91 16.96
N ASN A 174 11.06 -14.16 17.44
CA ASN A 174 11.95 -15.22 16.97
C ASN A 174 11.69 -15.60 15.50
N ASN A 175 10.43 -15.58 15.04
CA ASN A 175 10.09 -15.85 13.65
C ASN A 175 10.65 -14.75 12.74
N ALA A 176 10.41 -13.50 13.10
CA ALA A 176 10.93 -12.35 12.37
C ALA A 176 12.47 -12.33 12.35
N LEU A 177 13.11 -12.59 13.49
CA LEU A 177 14.56 -12.66 13.63
C LEU A 177 15.17 -13.74 12.74
N ASN A 178 14.60 -14.95 12.77
CA ASN A 178 15.10 -16.08 11.97
C ASN A 178 14.96 -15.80 10.47
N ARG A 179 13.80 -15.26 10.03
CA ARG A 179 13.58 -14.89 8.63
C ARG A 179 14.56 -13.82 8.16
N ALA A 180 14.77 -12.76 8.95
CA ALA A 180 15.73 -11.70 8.63
C ALA A 180 17.15 -12.26 8.50
N LYS A 181 17.60 -13.09 9.46
CA LYS A 181 18.93 -13.72 9.42
C LYS A 181 19.11 -14.63 8.22
N GLU A 182 18.08 -15.39 7.86
CA GLU A 182 18.11 -16.25 6.67
C GLU A 182 18.31 -15.43 5.39
N LEU A 183 17.55 -14.35 5.20
CA LEU A 183 17.68 -13.47 4.04
C LEU A 183 19.06 -12.79 3.97
N ILE A 184 19.55 -12.28 5.10
CA ILE A 184 20.87 -11.65 5.19
C ILE A 184 21.98 -12.65 4.84
N SER A 185 21.88 -13.90 5.29
CA SER A 185 22.85 -14.96 4.95
C SER A 185 22.91 -15.27 3.44
N LYS A 186 21.84 -14.95 2.70
CA LYS A 186 21.75 -15.06 1.23
C LYS A 186 22.18 -13.76 0.53
N GLY A 187 22.60 -12.74 1.27
CA GLY A 187 23.01 -11.43 0.76
C GLY A 187 21.84 -10.47 0.52
N ASP A 188 20.62 -10.80 0.95
CA ASP A 188 19.47 -9.91 0.87
C ASP A 188 19.30 -9.13 2.18
N THR A 189 19.41 -7.80 2.12
CA THR A 189 19.24 -6.90 3.28
C THR A 189 17.91 -6.12 3.24
N GLY A 190 17.05 -6.45 2.26
CA GLY A 190 15.78 -5.80 1.99
C GLY A 190 15.91 -4.60 1.04
N TYR A 191 14.76 -4.13 0.53
CA TYR A 191 14.71 -3.08 -0.49
C TYR A 191 14.88 -1.65 0.05
N LEU A 192 14.87 -1.47 1.37
CA LEU A 192 15.04 -0.17 2.04
C LEU A 192 16.36 -0.13 2.78
N GLN A 193 17.07 0.99 2.65
CA GLN A 193 18.31 1.27 3.36
C GLN A 193 18.22 2.61 4.08
N ASN A 194 18.73 2.65 5.31
CA ASN A 194 18.88 3.88 6.10
C ASN A 194 20.32 3.94 6.62
N GLY A 195 21.11 4.84 6.02
CA GLY A 195 22.55 4.88 6.21
C GLY A 195 23.24 3.69 5.53
N ASN A 196 24.01 2.93 6.32
CA ASN A 196 24.76 1.76 5.87
C ASN A 196 24.06 0.42 6.15
N LYS A 197 22.83 0.44 6.69
CA LYS A 197 22.07 -0.74 7.08
C LYS A 197 20.80 -0.89 6.24
N GLY A 198 20.53 -2.11 5.79
CA GLY A 198 19.26 -2.51 5.21
C GLY A 198 18.20 -2.80 6.28
N ILE A 199 16.93 -2.73 5.89
CA ILE A 199 15.79 -2.95 6.79
C ILE A 199 15.85 -4.28 7.55
N TYR A 200 16.37 -5.35 6.94
CA TYR A 200 16.47 -6.64 7.63
C TYR A 200 17.50 -6.62 8.77
N GLU A 201 18.57 -5.84 8.64
CA GLU A 201 19.55 -5.65 9.73
C GLU A 201 18.92 -4.89 10.90
N TYR A 202 18.09 -3.87 10.61
CA TYR A 202 17.31 -3.17 11.65
C TYR A 202 16.30 -4.10 12.35
N ILE A 203 15.66 -5.02 11.62
CA ILE A 203 14.76 -6.03 12.22
C ILE A 203 15.52 -6.95 13.16
N VAL A 204 16.72 -7.41 12.78
CA VAL A 204 17.57 -8.23 13.67
C VAL A 204 17.86 -7.49 14.96
N GLU A 205 18.36 -6.25 14.88
CA GLU A 205 18.67 -5.43 16.06
C GLU A 205 17.44 -5.19 16.93
N TYR A 206 16.28 -4.92 16.31
CA TYR A 206 15.03 -4.69 17.03
C TYR A 206 14.59 -5.93 17.81
N CYS A 207 14.56 -7.09 17.14
CA CYS A 207 14.12 -8.34 17.75
C CYS A 207 15.08 -8.80 18.86
N GLU A 208 16.39 -8.66 18.67
CA GLU A 208 17.40 -9.01 19.69
C GLU A 208 17.28 -8.12 20.93
N LYS A 209 17.04 -6.81 20.76
CA LYS A 209 16.78 -5.90 21.89
C LYS A 209 15.54 -6.31 22.67
N LYS A 210 14.45 -6.70 22.00
CA LYS A 210 13.21 -7.14 22.66
C LYS A 210 13.35 -8.51 23.33
N HIS A 211 14.11 -9.42 22.73
CA HIS A 211 14.37 -10.75 23.30
C HIS A 211 15.18 -10.69 24.60
N ASN A 212 16.08 -9.72 24.75
CA ASN A 212 16.91 -9.55 25.96
C ASN A 212 16.19 -8.85 27.13
N ILE A 213 14.91 -8.50 26.99
CA ILE A 213 14.08 -7.85 28.03
C ILE A 213 13.19 -8.89 28.75
N HIS A 214 13.26 -10.17 28.39
CA HIS A 214 12.55 -11.29 29.05
C HIS A 214 13.53 -12.27 29.68
#